data_AF-A0A833QJ61-F1
#
_entry.id   AF-A0A833QJ61-F1
#
_cell.length_a   1.000
_cell.length_b   1.000
_cell.length_c   1.000
_cell.angle_alpha   90.00
_cell.angle_beta   90.00
_cell.angle_gamma   90.00
#
_symmetry.space_group_name_H-M   'P 1'
#
loop_
_entity.id
_entity.type
_entity.pdbx_description
1 polymer ?
#
loop_
_entity_poly.entity_id
_entity_poly.type
_entity_poly.pdbx_seq_one_letter_code
_entity_poly.pdbx_strand_id
1 'polypeptide(L)'
;MDLEITAEDSTFFCEDGDENGLLNGSSSDEAESTSEPRSGNDRPNMLSEFASEFYSGGSDYSSLMGNKKKNGLFVQKNLLQMWGIEKSGAADSSESRVSMENRKRKKSENEKEQWAVFGLNQKEFEKGKKPAIVQSRSCPFYKKIPGTPFTVDAFRYGAIEGCSAYFLSHFHYDHYGGLSKRWCHGPIYCTSITARLLNICLSVNKRYICALELDKEYEIEGVKVMLIEANHCPGAALIHLRLRDGRTYLHTGDFRASKSMQSHPILLSYHVNVLYLDTTYCNPKYRFPSKEEVIDFVVRTTRKYLQKQPKTLIVVGAYSIGKERVYLAISQSLQILPIYTDASRRRILESFGWSELSGRFSNSRHSSPLHVLPLSFLGLENLNKYLETLNQRFNAVLAFRPTGWTFSEATGSKLDMIKPTSRGNVTIFGVPYSEHSSFNELRDFVKFLRPEKIIPTVNASSSGSRDKMQALFNNWLKS
;
A
#
# COMPACT_ATOMS: atom_id res chain seq x y z
N MET A 1 43.54 22.35 -38.72
CA MET A 1 43.75 22.10 -40.14
C MET A 1 42.48 21.45 -40.66
N ASP A 2 41.59 22.04 -41.43
CA ASP A 2 41.41 23.36 -42.07
C ASP A 2 39.92 23.34 -42.49
N LEU A 3 39.14 24.39 -42.20
CA LEU A 3 38.65 25.40 -43.17
C LEU A 3 37.97 24.79 -44.40
N GLU A 4 36.84 25.25 -44.94
CA GLU A 4 35.83 26.28 -44.69
C GLU A 4 34.86 26.13 -45.91
N ILE A 5 33.75 26.90 -45.94
CA ILE A 5 33.10 27.51 -47.14
C ILE A 5 31.55 27.54 -46.99
N THR A 6 31.09 28.73 -46.56
CA THR A 6 29.97 29.61 -47.03
C THR A 6 28.61 28.99 -47.42
N ALA A 7 27.47 29.34 -46.81
CA ALA A 7 26.72 30.62 -46.78
C ALA A 7 26.10 31.05 -48.13
N GLU A 8 24.76 31.12 -48.20
CA GLU A 8 24.01 32.32 -48.64
C GLU A 8 22.48 32.20 -48.44
N ASP A 9 21.88 33.36 -48.24
CA ASP A 9 20.49 33.73 -47.93
C ASP A 9 19.54 33.64 -49.14
N SER A 10 18.23 33.54 -48.86
CA SER A 10 17.25 34.39 -49.60
C SER A 10 15.92 34.50 -48.83
N THR A 11 15.63 35.74 -48.44
CA THR A 11 14.36 36.27 -47.96
C THR A 11 13.36 36.48 -49.11
N PHE A 12 12.06 36.43 -48.82
CA PHE A 12 11.04 37.09 -49.65
C PHE A 12 9.94 37.73 -48.78
N PHE A 13 9.52 38.91 -49.22
CA PHE A 13 8.75 39.96 -48.56
C PHE A 13 7.28 40.02 -49.04
N CYS A 14 6.50 40.90 -48.39
CA CYS A 14 5.25 41.59 -48.81
C CYS A 14 3.93 40.79 -48.78
N GLU A 15 2.76 41.34 -48.42
CA GLU A 15 2.35 42.69 -48.01
C GLU A 15 0.93 42.68 -47.39
N ASP A 16 0.58 43.81 -46.76
CA ASP A 16 -0.63 44.14 -45.99
C ASP A 16 -1.95 44.23 -46.78
N GLY A 17 -3.06 44.26 -46.03
CA GLY A 17 -4.38 44.68 -46.52
C GLY A 17 -5.43 44.79 -45.40
N ASP A 18 -5.60 45.99 -44.86
CA ASP A 18 -6.69 46.42 -43.96
C ASP A 18 -8.04 46.47 -44.69
N GLU A 19 -9.17 46.17 -44.00
CA GLU A 19 -10.41 46.96 -44.17
C GLU A 19 -11.39 46.81 -42.99
N ASN A 20 -12.03 47.93 -42.68
CA ASN A 20 -12.94 48.20 -41.56
C ASN A 20 -14.37 47.65 -41.76
N GLY A 21 -15.10 47.45 -40.64
CA GLY A 21 -16.56 47.28 -40.66
C GLY A 21 -17.22 47.25 -39.27
N LEU A 22 -17.74 48.41 -38.85
CA LEU A 22 -18.54 48.68 -37.65
C LEU A 22 -19.91 47.95 -37.65
N LEU A 23 -20.45 47.62 -36.46
CA LEU A 23 -21.68 48.23 -35.86
C LEU A 23 -22.29 47.42 -34.68
N ASN A 24 -22.31 48.09 -33.52
CA ASN A 24 -23.40 48.34 -32.55
C ASN A 24 -24.24 47.25 -31.82
N GLY A 25 -24.37 47.51 -30.51
CA GLY A 25 -25.54 47.26 -29.64
C GLY A 25 -25.25 46.28 -28.48
N SER A 26 -25.47 46.55 -27.19
CA SER A 26 -26.32 47.53 -26.52
C SER A 26 -26.05 47.59 -25.00
N SER A 27 -26.22 48.80 -24.44
CA SER A 27 -26.74 49.20 -23.12
C SER A 27 -26.06 48.77 -21.81
N SER A 28 -25.43 49.76 -21.19
CA SER A 28 -25.32 50.03 -19.76
C SER A 28 -26.66 50.43 -19.13
N ASP A 29 -26.86 50.10 -17.85
CA ASP A 29 -27.60 50.94 -16.89
C ASP A 29 -27.00 50.77 -15.47
N GLU A 30 -26.75 51.90 -14.82
CA GLU A 30 -26.38 52.10 -13.40
C GLU A 30 -27.64 51.94 -12.51
N ALA A 31 -27.70 51.92 -11.18
CA ALA A 31 -26.83 52.13 -10.00
C ALA A 31 -27.46 51.24 -8.88
N GLU A 32 -26.88 50.96 -7.72
CA GLU A 32 -26.84 51.88 -6.57
C GLU A 32 -26.22 51.13 -5.36
N SER A 33 -25.57 51.89 -4.50
CA SER A 33 -24.77 51.52 -3.33
C SER A 33 -25.53 50.88 -2.17
N THR A 34 -24.88 50.03 -1.36
CA THR A 34 -24.93 50.09 0.11
C THR A 34 -23.78 49.31 0.77
N SER A 35 -23.48 49.75 1.99
CA SER A 35 -22.34 49.57 2.88
C SER A 35 -22.02 48.15 3.41
N GLU A 36 -20.72 47.94 3.68
CA GLU A 36 -20.07 46.91 4.52
C GLU A 36 -20.72 46.73 5.94
N PRO A 37 -20.58 45.56 6.62
CA PRO A 37 -19.28 45.11 7.16
C PRO A 37 -18.98 43.60 7.23
N ARG A 38 -17.68 43.33 7.41
CA ARG A 38 -17.03 42.04 7.73
C ARG A 38 -17.58 41.37 9.01
N SER A 39 -17.77 40.04 9.00
CA SER A 39 -17.11 39.08 9.93
C SER A 39 -17.58 37.61 9.71
N GLY A 40 -16.66 36.66 9.91
CA GLY A 40 -16.96 35.30 10.40
C GLY A 40 -17.40 34.24 9.38
N ASN A 41 -16.48 33.72 8.56
CA ASN A 41 -16.73 32.53 7.75
C ASN A 41 -16.01 31.31 8.36
N ASP A 42 -16.57 30.73 9.43
CA ASP A 42 -16.16 29.43 9.94
C ASP A 42 -16.86 28.32 9.12
N ARG A 43 -16.21 27.89 8.04
CA ARG A 43 -16.55 26.62 7.37
C ARG A 43 -15.78 25.49 8.04
N PRO A 44 -16.44 24.47 8.62
CA PRO A 44 -15.74 23.33 9.15
C PRO A 44 -15.09 22.53 8.01
N ASN A 45 -13.88 22.08 8.29
CA ASN A 45 -12.93 21.47 7.38
C ASN A 45 -13.40 20.06 6.94
N MET A 46 -14.24 19.98 5.92
CA MET A 46 -14.69 18.72 5.27
C MET A 46 -13.56 17.94 4.54
N LEU A 47 -12.29 18.38 4.65
CA LEU A 47 -11.10 17.68 4.13
C LEU A 47 -10.58 16.58 5.07
N SER A 48 -11.08 16.49 6.31
CA SER A 48 -10.62 15.55 7.33
C SER A 48 -11.47 14.28 7.47
N GLU A 49 -12.73 14.31 7.02
CA GLU A 49 -13.74 13.31 7.41
C GLU A 49 -13.64 12.03 6.56
N PHE A 50 -13.25 12.14 5.29
CA PHE A 50 -13.10 11.00 4.38
C PHE A 50 -11.85 10.15 4.66
N ALA A 51 -10.75 10.78 5.09
CA ALA A 51 -9.54 10.05 5.49
C ALA A 51 -9.80 9.22 6.75
N SER A 52 -10.60 9.71 7.69
CA SER A 52 -11.06 8.87 8.79
C SER A 52 -12.00 7.77 8.29
N GLU A 53 -12.96 8.04 7.40
CA GLU A 53 -13.93 7.04 6.91
C GLU A 53 -13.29 5.84 6.18
N PHE A 54 -12.31 6.07 5.30
CA PHE A 54 -11.60 5.00 4.59
C PHE A 54 -10.74 4.13 5.53
N TYR A 55 -10.17 4.72 6.59
CA TYR A 55 -9.40 4.00 7.60
C TYR A 55 -10.23 3.54 8.82
N SER A 56 -11.54 3.86 8.89
CA SER A 56 -12.44 3.48 10.01
C SER A 56 -13.67 2.68 9.59
N GLY A 57 -13.85 2.38 8.30
CA GLY A 57 -14.97 1.60 7.76
C GLY A 57 -14.96 0.11 8.14
N GLY A 58 -15.25 -0.20 9.41
CA GLY A 58 -15.93 -1.42 9.82
C GLY A 58 -17.40 -1.06 10.08
N SER A 59 -18.32 -1.72 9.37
CA SER A 59 -19.76 -1.42 9.41
C SER A 59 -20.35 -1.41 10.84
N ASP A 60 -21.08 -0.35 11.16
CA ASP A 60 -21.82 -0.10 12.40
C ASP A 60 -23.11 -0.95 12.48
N TYR A 61 -23.46 -1.36 13.70
CA TYR A 61 -24.84 -1.69 14.09
C TYR A 61 -25.11 -1.04 15.45
N SER A 62 -25.46 0.24 15.37
CA SER A 62 -26.21 0.97 16.37
C SER A 62 -27.58 0.31 16.56
N SER A 63 -27.61 -0.71 17.40
CA SER A 63 -28.78 -1.03 18.19
C SER A 63 -28.33 -1.31 19.61
N LEU A 64 -28.78 -0.46 20.54
CA LEU A 64 -28.66 -0.53 22.00
C LEU A 64 -27.64 0.46 22.62
N MET A 65 -28.15 1.68 22.74
CA MET A 65 -27.66 2.81 23.54
C MET A 65 -27.24 2.41 24.96
N GLY A 66 -26.13 2.98 25.47
CA GLY A 66 -25.89 3.06 26.92
C GLY A 66 -24.43 3.15 27.40
N ASN A 67 -23.99 4.37 27.71
CA ASN A 67 -22.91 4.78 28.61
C ASN A 67 -21.41 4.62 28.23
N LYS A 68 -20.73 5.78 28.32
CA LYS A 68 -19.31 6.07 28.08
C LYS A 68 -18.36 5.26 28.97
N LYS A 69 -17.42 4.53 28.37
CA LYS A 69 -16.07 4.24 28.92
C LYS A 69 -15.04 4.21 27.78
N LYS A 70 -13.90 4.89 28.01
CA LYS A 70 -12.75 5.03 27.08
C LYS A 70 -12.24 3.65 26.64
N ASN A 71 -12.21 3.38 25.34
CA ASN A 71 -11.53 2.20 24.78
C ASN A 71 -10.54 2.62 23.68
N GLY A 72 -9.35 2.04 23.75
CA GLY A 72 -8.16 2.43 23.01
C GLY A 72 -8.21 2.10 21.52
N LEU A 73 -7.49 2.93 20.76
CA LEU A 73 -7.22 2.79 19.33
C LEU A 73 -6.64 1.40 19.01
N PHE A 74 -7.29 0.68 18.09
CA PHE A 74 -6.73 -0.49 17.43
C PHE A 74 -5.72 -0.06 16.36
N VAL A 75 -4.53 0.30 16.84
CA VAL A 75 -3.29 0.39 16.06
C VAL A 75 -2.98 -0.98 15.45
N GLN A 76 -2.27 -1.03 14.33
CA GLN A 76 -1.52 -2.22 13.88
C GLN A 76 -0.78 -2.86 15.07
N LYS A 77 -1.43 -3.81 15.76
CA LYS A 77 -0.82 -4.53 16.87
C LYS A 77 0.05 -5.63 16.27
N ASN A 78 1.23 -5.21 15.80
CA ASN A 78 2.54 -5.84 16.06
C ASN A 78 3.72 -5.08 15.42
N LEU A 79 3.53 -3.90 14.79
CA LEU A 79 4.66 -3.17 14.22
C LEU A 79 5.54 -2.55 15.31
N LEU A 80 5.00 -1.79 16.27
CA LEU A 80 5.86 -1.12 17.27
C LEU A 80 6.76 -2.06 18.09
N GLN A 81 6.34 -3.30 18.37
CA GLN A 81 7.17 -4.31 19.03
C GLN A 81 8.27 -4.87 18.13
N MET A 82 8.01 -5.00 16.82
CA MET A 82 9.03 -5.36 15.82
C MET A 82 10.05 -4.24 15.57
N TRP A 83 9.73 -3.00 15.95
CA TRP A 83 10.51 -1.81 15.62
C TRP A 83 11.40 -1.34 16.77
N GLY A 84 11.45 -2.07 17.89
CA GLY A 84 12.34 -1.78 19.01
C GLY A 84 12.10 -0.41 19.69
N ILE A 85 10.92 0.18 19.50
CA ILE A 85 10.55 1.44 20.16
C ILE A 85 9.86 1.07 21.48
N GLU A 86 10.64 1.05 22.56
CA GLU A 86 10.08 1.02 23.90
C GLU A 86 9.29 2.30 24.14
N LYS A 87 8.05 2.16 24.62
CA LYS A 87 7.37 3.27 25.28
C LYS A 87 8.13 3.51 26.58
N SER A 88 8.64 4.72 26.78
CA SER A 88 9.25 5.14 28.03
C SER A 88 8.32 4.82 29.21
N GLY A 89 8.81 3.97 30.11
CA GLY A 89 8.12 3.52 31.30
C GLY A 89 7.87 4.67 32.27
N ALA A 90 6.69 4.65 32.91
CA ALA A 90 6.46 5.38 34.14
C ALA A 90 7.09 4.61 35.30
N ALA A 91 7.57 5.38 36.27
CA ALA A 91 8.52 5.03 37.30
C ALA A 91 8.06 3.96 38.32
N ASP A 92 9.11 3.45 38.94
CA ASP A 92 9.26 2.55 40.08
C ASP A 92 8.40 2.88 41.30
N SER A 93 7.85 1.85 41.96
CA SER A 93 7.81 1.81 43.42
C SER A 93 7.74 0.36 43.93
N SER A 94 8.72 0.07 44.77
CA SER A 94 8.97 -1.17 45.51
C SER A 94 7.94 -1.41 46.62
N GLU A 95 7.53 -2.66 46.84
CA GLU A 95 7.41 -3.23 48.20
C GLU A 95 7.29 -4.76 48.19
N SER A 96 7.62 -5.35 49.34
CA SER A 96 8.31 -6.63 49.54
C SER A 96 7.44 -7.86 49.85
N ARG A 97 8.02 -9.03 49.48
CA ARG A 97 7.87 -10.44 49.96
C ARG A 97 6.90 -10.75 51.12
N VAL A 98 6.18 -11.88 51.02
CA VAL A 98 6.23 -13.06 51.95
C VAL A 98 5.71 -14.34 51.25
N SER A 99 6.35 -15.48 51.54
CA SER A 99 6.09 -16.86 51.08
C SER A 99 4.93 -17.57 51.80
N MET A 100 4.30 -18.57 51.17
CA MET A 100 3.98 -19.83 51.86
C MET A 100 3.75 -21.01 50.91
N GLU A 101 4.17 -22.17 51.40
CA GLU A 101 4.33 -23.46 50.74
C GLU A 101 3.07 -24.34 50.72
N ASN A 102 3.08 -25.26 49.75
CA ASN A 102 2.54 -26.63 49.75
C ASN A 102 1.06 -26.92 50.04
N ARG A 103 0.39 -27.55 49.06
CA ARG A 103 -0.17 -28.92 49.23
C ARG A 103 -0.50 -29.58 47.89
N LYS A 104 0.20 -30.68 47.60
CA LYS A 104 -0.14 -31.67 46.55
C LYS A 104 -1.44 -32.40 46.93
N ARG A 105 -2.33 -32.60 45.96
CA ARG A 105 -3.28 -33.72 45.95
C ARG A 105 -3.26 -34.38 44.57
N LYS A 106 -2.88 -35.66 44.54
CA LYS A 106 -3.03 -36.58 43.41
C LYS A 106 -4.52 -36.81 43.16
N LYS A 107 -4.95 -36.77 41.89
CA LYS A 107 -6.14 -37.47 41.41
C LYS A 107 -5.88 -38.07 40.03
N SER A 108 -6.59 -39.16 39.78
CA SER A 108 -6.34 -40.30 38.89
C SER A 108 -6.24 -40.02 37.39
N GLU A 109 -5.53 -40.91 36.69
CA GLU A 109 -5.14 -40.84 35.27
C GLU A 109 -6.25 -41.05 34.22
N ASN A 110 -7.54 -41.00 34.57
CA ASN A 110 -8.62 -41.33 33.62
C ASN A 110 -9.47 -40.13 33.13
N GLU A 111 -9.04 -38.88 33.34
CA GLU A 111 -9.73 -37.66 32.87
C GLU A 111 -8.90 -36.80 31.89
N LYS A 112 -7.75 -37.31 31.40
CA LYS A 112 -6.87 -36.54 30.50
C LYS A 112 -7.21 -36.65 29.01
N GLU A 113 -8.06 -37.59 28.59
CA GLU A 113 -8.27 -37.85 27.16
C GLU A 113 -9.48 -37.15 26.53
N GLN A 114 -10.29 -36.40 27.28
CA GLN A 114 -11.41 -35.63 26.70
C GLN A 114 -11.18 -34.11 26.66
N TRP A 115 -10.07 -33.61 27.20
CA TRP A 115 -9.85 -32.16 27.38
C TRP A 115 -8.86 -31.52 26.39
N ALA A 116 -8.21 -32.31 25.53
CA ALA A 116 -7.21 -31.81 24.57
C ALA A 116 -7.79 -31.11 23.32
N VAL A 117 -9.12 -31.11 23.12
CA VAL A 117 -9.74 -30.60 21.89
C VAL A 117 -10.00 -29.08 21.90
N PHE A 118 -10.04 -28.44 23.08
CA PHE A 118 -10.49 -27.03 23.16
C PHE A 118 -9.50 -26.02 23.77
N GLY A 119 -8.30 -26.42 24.19
CA GLY A 119 -7.21 -25.49 24.50
C GLY A 119 -7.57 -24.34 25.47
N LEU A 120 -8.38 -24.61 26.49
CA LEU A 120 -8.78 -23.61 27.48
C LEU A 120 -7.81 -23.60 28.67
N ASN A 121 -7.42 -22.44 29.18
CA ASN A 121 -6.68 -22.38 30.44
C ASN A 121 -7.66 -22.62 31.61
N GLN A 122 -7.32 -23.52 32.53
CA GLN A 122 -8.16 -23.91 33.67
C GLN A 122 -8.48 -22.77 34.68
N LYS A 123 -7.98 -21.54 34.43
CA LYS A 123 -8.24 -20.34 35.24
C LYS A 123 -9.42 -19.47 34.76
N GLU A 124 -10.04 -19.77 33.62
CA GLU A 124 -11.16 -18.97 33.10
C GLU A 124 -12.56 -19.48 33.52
N PHE A 125 -12.64 -20.64 34.17
CA PHE A 125 -13.93 -21.25 34.53
C PHE A 125 -14.55 -20.73 35.84
N GLU A 126 -13.79 -20.01 36.68
CA GLU A 126 -14.29 -19.48 37.96
C GLU A 126 -14.98 -18.11 37.86
N LYS A 127 -15.09 -17.52 36.67
CA LYS A 127 -15.80 -16.25 36.47
C LYS A 127 -16.78 -16.36 35.33
N GLY A 128 -17.90 -17.08 35.57
CA GLY A 128 -19.20 -17.11 34.87
C GLY A 128 -19.43 -16.32 33.57
N LYS A 129 -18.46 -16.26 32.65
CA LYS A 129 -18.58 -15.65 31.34
C LYS A 129 -18.79 -16.80 30.36
N LYS A 130 -19.98 -16.85 29.78
CA LYS A 130 -20.26 -17.73 28.65
C LYS A 130 -19.18 -17.50 27.59
N PRO A 131 -18.56 -18.56 27.03
CA PRO A 131 -17.58 -18.38 25.97
C PRO A 131 -18.29 -17.66 24.81
N ALA A 132 -17.68 -16.57 24.33
CA ALA A 132 -18.16 -15.91 23.14
C ALA A 132 -18.11 -16.93 22.00
N ILE A 133 -19.25 -17.26 21.41
CA ILE A 133 -19.33 -18.06 20.20
C ILE A 133 -18.57 -17.26 19.14
N VAL A 134 -17.36 -17.72 18.78
CA VAL A 134 -16.63 -17.18 17.63
C VAL A 134 -17.44 -17.61 16.41
N GLN A 135 -18.39 -16.78 15.97
CA GLN A 135 -19.05 -16.97 14.70
C GLN A 135 -17.96 -16.99 13.61
N SER A 136 -17.80 -18.15 12.98
CA SER A 136 -16.94 -18.30 11.81
C SER A 136 -17.40 -17.28 10.75
N ARG A 137 -16.52 -16.35 10.39
CA ARG A 137 -16.82 -15.39 9.32
C ARG A 137 -16.82 -16.15 8.00
N SER A 138 -17.93 -16.12 7.27
CA SER A 138 -18.00 -16.73 5.95
C SER A 138 -17.05 -16.02 4.97
N CYS A 139 -16.31 -16.80 4.17
CA CYS A 139 -15.44 -16.27 3.13
C CYS A 139 -16.29 -15.65 2.00
N PRO A 140 -16.06 -14.38 1.63
CA PRO A 140 -16.84 -13.70 0.61
C PRO A 140 -16.59 -14.30 -0.79
N PHE A 141 -17.57 -14.16 -1.67
CA PHE A 141 -17.55 -14.75 -3.02
C PHE A 141 -16.37 -14.26 -3.87
N TYR A 142 -15.98 -12.99 -3.75
CA TYR A 142 -14.91 -12.38 -4.54
C TYR A 142 -13.50 -12.84 -4.12
N LYS A 143 -13.39 -13.67 -3.08
CA LYS A 143 -12.13 -14.34 -2.68
C LYS A 143 -12.09 -15.81 -3.06
N LYS A 144 -13.15 -16.34 -3.66
CA LYS A 144 -13.24 -17.73 -4.16
C LYS A 144 -13.12 -17.73 -5.68
N ILE A 145 -12.50 -18.75 -6.25
CA ILE A 145 -12.40 -18.96 -7.69
C ILE A 145 -13.39 -20.07 -8.10
N PRO A 146 -14.54 -19.74 -8.73
CA PRO A 146 -15.55 -20.72 -9.09
C PRO A 146 -15.02 -21.85 -9.97
N GLY A 147 -15.49 -23.08 -9.74
CA GLY A 147 -15.03 -24.26 -10.48
C GLY A 147 -13.69 -24.81 -10.01
N THR A 148 -13.12 -24.26 -8.93
CA THR A 148 -11.86 -24.73 -8.33
C THR A 148 -11.98 -24.76 -6.80
N PRO A 149 -11.17 -25.56 -6.09
CA PRO A 149 -11.10 -25.54 -4.64
C PRO A 149 -10.19 -24.42 -4.11
N PHE A 150 -10.11 -23.29 -4.82
CA PHE A 150 -9.12 -22.24 -4.57
C PHE A 150 -9.72 -20.99 -3.94
N THR A 151 -8.95 -20.38 -3.05
CA THR A 151 -9.20 -19.02 -2.56
C THR A 151 -7.98 -18.13 -2.72
N VAL A 152 -8.20 -16.82 -2.82
CA VAL A 152 -7.14 -15.80 -2.91
C VAL A 152 -7.30 -14.81 -1.76
N ASP A 153 -6.24 -14.59 -0.99
CA ASP A 153 -6.16 -13.63 0.12
C ASP A 153 -7.25 -13.84 1.19
N ALA A 154 -7.57 -15.10 1.49
CA ALA A 154 -8.72 -15.50 2.30
C ALA A 154 -8.35 -16.09 3.68
N PHE A 155 -7.34 -15.53 4.34
CA PHE A 155 -6.73 -16.17 5.52
C PHE A 155 -7.42 -15.88 6.86
N ARG A 156 -8.34 -14.90 6.91
CA ARG A 156 -9.05 -14.49 8.13
C ARG A 156 -10.34 -15.26 8.44
N TYR A 157 -10.65 -16.26 7.63
CA TYR A 157 -11.94 -16.97 7.67
C TYR A 157 -11.84 -18.38 8.26
N GLY A 158 -10.69 -18.75 8.84
CA GLY A 158 -10.45 -20.11 9.35
C GLY A 158 -10.39 -21.14 8.22
N ALA A 159 -10.83 -22.36 8.49
CA ALA A 159 -10.97 -23.40 7.47
C ALA A 159 -12.16 -23.08 6.55
N ILE A 160 -11.89 -22.94 5.25
CA ILE A 160 -12.93 -22.68 4.26
C ILE A 160 -13.39 -24.02 3.68
N GLU A 161 -14.68 -24.32 3.81
CA GLU A 161 -15.28 -25.54 3.27
C GLU A 161 -15.03 -25.68 1.76
N GLY A 162 -14.56 -26.86 1.34
CA GLY A 162 -14.21 -27.16 -0.04
C GLY A 162 -12.92 -26.52 -0.56
N CYS A 163 -12.17 -25.79 0.27
CA CYS A 163 -10.90 -25.17 -0.13
C CYS A 163 -9.71 -26.08 0.17
N SER A 164 -8.94 -26.44 -0.87
CA SER A 164 -7.70 -27.24 -0.74
C SER A 164 -6.44 -26.45 -1.08
N ALA A 165 -6.54 -25.28 -1.73
CA ALA A 165 -5.39 -24.42 -2.03
C ALA A 165 -5.69 -22.94 -1.72
N TYR A 166 -4.81 -22.32 -0.94
CA TYR A 166 -4.90 -20.92 -0.55
C TYR A 166 -3.82 -20.13 -1.27
N PHE A 167 -4.19 -19.12 -2.05
CA PHE A 167 -3.23 -18.24 -2.70
C PHE A 167 -3.05 -16.96 -1.89
N LEU A 168 -1.80 -16.52 -1.73
CA LEU A 168 -1.48 -15.20 -1.21
C LEU A 168 -0.83 -14.38 -2.32
N SER A 169 -1.52 -13.33 -2.77
CA SER A 169 -1.05 -12.47 -3.86
C SER A 169 0.21 -11.70 -3.48
N HIS A 170 0.29 -11.18 -2.26
CA HIS A 170 1.42 -10.41 -1.75
C HIS A 170 1.40 -10.28 -0.21
N PHE A 171 2.49 -9.76 0.38
CA PHE A 171 2.67 -9.69 1.84
C PHE A 171 2.24 -8.33 2.45
N HIS A 172 0.98 -7.93 2.27
CA HIS A 172 0.34 -6.87 3.07
C HIS A 172 -0.74 -7.42 4.01
N TYR A 173 -0.90 -6.76 5.16
CA TYR A 173 -1.64 -7.30 6.31
C TYR A 173 -3.13 -7.53 6.06
N ASP A 174 -3.75 -6.67 5.29
CA ASP A 174 -5.13 -6.81 4.85
C ASP A 174 -5.36 -8.05 3.98
N HIS A 175 -4.33 -8.52 3.26
CA HIS A 175 -4.35 -9.74 2.45
C HIS A 175 -3.95 -10.99 3.23
N TYR A 176 -2.81 -10.97 3.95
CA TYR A 176 -2.34 -12.13 4.72
C TYR A 176 -3.03 -12.29 6.08
N GLY A 177 -3.83 -11.31 6.51
CA GLY A 177 -4.43 -11.25 7.84
C GLY A 177 -5.14 -12.55 8.22
N GLY A 178 -4.75 -13.12 9.36
CA GLY A 178 -5.16 -14.46 9.81
C GLY A 178 -4.04 -15.50 9.74
N LEU A 179 -3.03 -15.30 8.88
CA LEU A 179 -1.83 -16.14 8.86
C LEU A 179 -0.99 -15.95 10.13
N SER A 180 -0.50 -17.07 10.66
CA SER A 180 0.43 -17.13 11.79
C SER A 180 1.13 -18.48 11.82
N LYS A 181 2.07 -18.67 12.76
CA LYS A 181 2.67 -19.97 13.05
C LYS A 181 1.69 -21.12 13.34
N ARG A 182 0.43 -20.81 13.66
CA ARG A 182 -0.63 -21.80 13.93
C ARG A 182 -1.40 -22.23 12.68
N TRP A 183 -1.11 -21.64 11.51
CA TRP A 183 -1.80 -21.98 10.28
C TRP A 183 -1.74 -23.48 10.00
N CYS A 184 -2.91 -24.08 9.77
CA CYS A 184 -3.03 -25.51 9.52
C CYS A 184 -4.12 -25.88 8.50
N HIS A 185 -4.73 -24.89 7.83
CA HIS A 185 -5.92 -25.10 7.00
C HIS A 185 -5.63 -25.57 5.57
N GLY A 186 -4.37 -25.55 5.13
CA GLY A 186 -3.97 -26.03 3.81
C GLY A 186 -2.68 -25.40 3.28
N PRO A 187 -2.21 -25.83 2.11
CA PRO A 187 -1.06 -25.23 1.42
C PRO A 187 -1.34 -23.80 0.99
N ILE A 188 -0.31 -22.96 1.10
CA ILE A 188 -0.27 -21.54 0.76
C ILE A 188 0.62 -21.37 -0.47
N TYR A 189 0.02 -21.09 -1.61
CA TYR A 189 0.70 -20.83 -2.88
C TYR A 189 0.98 -19.34 -3.02
N CYS A 190 2.24 -18.98 -3.26
CA CYS A 190 2.66 -17.59 -3.40
C CYS A 190 4.02 -17.49 -4.10
N THR A 191 4.46 -16.28 -4.41
CA THR A 191 5.80 -16.07 -4.97
C THR A 191 6.89 -16.44 -3.97
N SER A 192 8.10 -16.71 -4.48
CA SER A 192 9.27 -17.00 -3.66
C SER A 192 9.61 -15.91 -2.63
N ILE A 193 9.41 -14.63 -2.95
CA ILE A 193 9.63 -13.53 -2.00
C ILE A 193 8.57 -13.58 -0.88
N THR A 194 7.30 -13.71 -1.24
CA THR A 194 6.19 -13.82 -0.27
C THR A 194 6.36 -15.03 0.64
N ALA A 195 6.78 -16.17 0.11
CA ALA A 195 7.10 -17.38 0.89
C ALA A 195 8.18 -17.15 1.96
N ARG A 196 9.25 -16.41 1.62
CA ARG A 196 10.31 -16.03 2.57
C ARG A 196 9.75 -15.13 3.69
N LEU A 197 8.92 -14.15 3.33
CA LEU A 197 8.29 -13.24 4.28
C LEU A 197 7.34 -13.97 5.24
N LEU A 198 6.54 -14.91 4.74
CA LEU A 198 5.68 -15.76 5.59
C LEU A 198 6.49 -16.50 6.66
N ASN A 199 7.68 -16.98 6.30
CA ASN A 199 8.54 -17.68 7.25
C ASN A 199 9.22 -16.72 8.23
N ILE A 200 9.87 -15.66 7.75
CA ILE A 200 10.67 -14.75 8.58
C ILE A 200 9.80 -13.90 9.50
N CYS A 201 8.68 -13.39 8.99
CA CYS A 201 7.85 -12.42 9.71
C CYS A 201 6.73 -13.09 10.53
N LEU A 202 6.14 -14.18 10.02
CA LEU A 202 4.98 -14.82 10.65
C LEU A 202 5.28 -16.21 11.23
N SER A 203 6.49 -16.74 10.99
CA SER A 203 6.89 -18.09 11.41
C SER A 203 5.91 -19.18 10.96
N VAL A 204 5.29 -19.00 9.78
CA VAL A 204 4.43 -20.03 9.18
C VAL A 204 5.27 -21.28 8.93
N ASN A 205 4.71 -22.44 9.28
CA ASN A 205 5.40 -23.72 9.11
C ASN A 205 5.64 -23.97 7.61
N LYS A 206 6.90 -24.21 7.25
CA LYS A 206 7.36 -24.39 5.86
C LYS A 206 6.61 -25.49 5.11
N ARG A 207 6.06 -26.51 5.80
CA ARG A 207 5.25 -27.57 5.17
C ARG A 207 4.00 -27.06 4.46
N TYR A 208 3.50 -25.89 4.87
CA TYR A 208 2.33 -25.26 4.26
C TYR A 208 2.70 -24.19 3.23
N ILE A 209 3.99 -23.88 3.03
CA ILE A 209 4.40 -22.80 2.13
C ILE A 209 4.84 -23.43 0.81
N CYS A 210 4.09 -23.15 -0.25
CA CYS A 210 4.36 -23.60 -1.61
C CYS A 210 4.81 -22.39 -2.45
N ALA A 211 6.13 -22.21 -2.55
CA ALA A 211 6.71 -21.14 -3.35
C ALA A 211 6.64 -21.48 -4.84
N LEU A 212 6.07 -20.58 -5.64
CA LEU A 212 6.03 -20.67 -7.09
C LEU A 212 6.96 -19.62 -7.71
N GLU A 213 7.58 -19.96 -8.82
CA GLU A 213 8.37 -19.04 -9.65
C GLU A 213 7.41 -18.17 -10.48
N LEU A 214 7.83 -16.94 -10.75
CA LEU A 214 7.13 -16.09 -11.71
C LEU A 214 7.29 -16.66 -13.12
N ASP A 215 6.27 -16.44 -13.96
CA ASP A 215 6.25 -16.77 -15.39
C ASP A 215 6.46 -18.25 -15.71
N LYS A 216 6.19 -19.12 -14.73
CA LYS A 216 6.22 -20.58 -14.86
C LYS A 216 4.84 -21.17 -14.65
N GLU A 217 4.44 -22.07 -15.54
CA GLU A 217 3.16 -22.79 -15.44
C GLU A 217 3.30 -23.97 -14.47
N TYR A 218 2.36 -24.06 -13.53
CA TYR A 218 2.21 -25.15 -12.57
C TYR A 218 0.81 -25.75 -12.71
N GLU A 219 0.67 -27.06 -12.46
CA GLU A 219 -0.64 -27.70 -12.36
C GLU A 219 -0.96 -27.99 -10.88
N ILE A 220 -2.04 -27.40 -10.38
CA ILE A 220 -2.51 -27.55 -8.99
C ILE A 220 -3.95 -28.00 -9.07
N GLU A 221 -4.32 -29.13 -8.46
CA GLU A 221 -5.70 -29.66 -8.48
C GLU A 221 -6.33 -29.70 -9.89
N GLY A 222 -5.52 -29.96 -10.92
CA GLY A 222 -5.97 -30.00 -12.32
C GLY A 222 -6.17 -28.64 -12.99
N VAL A 223 -5.80 -27.54 -12.35
CA VAL A 223 -5.86 -26.17 -12.86
C VAL A 223 -4.45 -25.71 -13.18
N LYS A 224 -4.26 -25.13 -14.36
CA LYS A 224 -2.98 -24.53 -14.76
C LYS A 224 -2.87 -23.13 -14.17
N VAL A 225 -1.82 -22.88 -13.40
CA VAL A 225 -1.59 -21.64 -12.67
C VAL A 225 -0.25 -21.03 -13.05
N MET A 226 -0.22 -19.73 -13.27
CA MET A 226 1.00 -18.94 -13.48
C MET A 226 0.93 -17.66 -12.66
N LEU A 227 2.02 -17.35 -11.96
CA LEU A 227 2.19 -16.08 -11.26
C LEU A 227 2.91 -15.09 -12.16
N ILE A 228 2.40 -13.87 -12.29
CA ILE A 228 2.97 -12.80 -13.14
C ILE A 228 3.26 -11.61 -12.24
N GLU A 229 4.33 -10.86 -12.48
CA GLU A 229 4.69 -9.67 -11.70
C GLU A 229 3.54 -8.64 -11.66
N ALA A 230 3.16 -8.16 -10.46
CA ALA A 230 2.01 -7.25 -10.27
C ALA A 230 2.36 -5.75 -10.21
N ASN A 231 3.64 -5.40 -10.23
CA ASN A 231 4.17 -4.04 -10.25
C ASN A 231 3.75 -3.19 -9.03
N HIS A 232 3.37 -3.87 -7.95
CA HIS A 232 2.89 -3.31 -6.68
C HIS A 232 4.02 -3.22 -5.64
N CYS A 233 4.24 -4.27 -4.85
CA CYS A 233 5.33 -4.38 -3.87
C CYS A 233 6.18 -5.64 -4.15
N PRO A 234 7.38 -5.77 -3.55
CA PRO A 234 8.24 -6.93 -3.78
C PRO A 234 7.52 -8.27 -3.49
N GLY A 235 7.48 -9.14 -4.50
CA GLY A 235 6.81 -10.44 -4.41
C GLY A 235 5.31 -10.44 -4.71
N ALA A 236 4.72 -9.29 -5.03
CA ALA A 236 3.33 -9.23 -5.47
C ALA A 236 3.15 -9.84 -6.87
N ALA A 237 2.08 -10.61 -7.04
CA ALA A 237 1.79 -11.26 -8.32
C ALA A 237 0.31 -11.22 -8.71
N LEU A 238 0.07 -11.06 -10.02
CA LEU A 238 -1.16 -11.48 -10.67
C LEU A 238 -1.18 -13.02 -10.70
N ILE A 239 -2.36 -13.60 -10.60
CA ILE A 239 -2.57 -15.06 -10.61
C ILE A 239 -3.43 -15.38 -11.83
N HIS A 240 -2.83 -15.98 -12.84
CA HIS A 240 -3.52 -16.47 -14.03
C HIS A 240 -3.90 -17.93 -13.83
N LEU A 241 -5.17 -18.29 -13.97
CA LEU A 241 -5.69 -19.64 -13.79
C LEU A 241 -6.45 -20.10 -15.03
N ARG A 242 -6.11 -21.28 -15.55
CA ARG A 242 -6.78 -21.92 -16.70
C ARG A 242 -7.35 -23.27 -16.28
N LEU A 243 -8.68 -23.37 -16.28
CA LEU A 243 -9.43 -24.55 -15.90
C LEU A 243 -9.49 -25.56 -17.05
N ARG A 244 -9.83 -26.81 -16.72
CA ARG A 244 -9.96 -27.92 -17.69
C ARG A 244 -11.07 -27.71 -18.71
N ASP A 245 -12.10 -26.96 -18.35
CA ASP A 245 -13.22 -26.62 -19.23
C ASP A 245 -12.91 -25.44 -20.17
N GLY A 246 -11.67 -24.93 -20.15
CA GLY A 246 -11.23 -23.82 -20.98
C GLY A 246 -11.44 -22.43 -20.36
N ARG A 247 -12.16 -22.32 -19.24
CA ARG A 247 -12.34 -21.01 -18.57
C ARG A 247 -11.01 -20.51 -17.99
N THR A 248 -10.78 -19.23 -18.16
CA THR A 248 -9.58 -18.53 -17.71
C THR A 248 -9.94 -17.39 -16.77
N TYR A 249 -9.25 -17.34 -15.63
CA TYR A 249 -9.37 -16.33 -14.62
C TYR A 249 -8.06 -15.56 -14.49
N LEU A 250 -8.14 -14.26 -14.28
CA LEU A 250 -7.01 -13.45 -13.83
C LEU A 250 -7.39 -12.77 -12.53
N HIS A 251 -6.62 -13.01 -11.48
CA HIS A 251 -6.76 -12.29 -10.22
C HIS A 251 -5.57 -11.35 -10.04
N THR A 252 -5.81 -10.04 -10.00
CA THR A 252 -4.71 -9.07 -9.96
C THR A 252 -4.00 -9.01 -8.61
N GLY A 253 -4.67 -9.42 -7.53
CA GLY A 253 -4.26 -8.97 -6.20
C GLY A 253 -4.28 -7.44 -6.18
N ASP A 254 -3.36 -6.83 -5.45
CA ASP A 254 -3.07 -5.40 -5.63
C ASP A 254 -2.02 -5.24 -6.73
N PHE A 255 -2.26 -4.33 -7.67
CA PHE A 255 -1.40 -4.18 -8.83
C PHE A 255 -1.34 -2.75 -9.37
N ARG A 256 -0.24 -2.43 -10.04
CA ARG A 256 -0.15 -1.24 -10.89
C ARG A 256 0.04 -1.64 -12.34
N ALA A 257 -1.05 -1.58 -13.10
CA ALA A 257 -1.08 -1.89 -14.53
C ALA A 257 0.07 -1.19 -15.26
N SER A 258 0.72 -1.93 -16.14
CA SER A 258 1.88 -1.46 -16.90
C SER A 258 1.89 -2.06 -18.30
N LYS A 259 2.63 -1.43 -19.21
CA LYS A 259 2.74 -1.89 -20.60
C LYS A 259 3.38 -3.28 -20.70
N SER A 260 4.27 -3.65 -19.79
CA SER A 260 4.91 -4.99 -19.80
C SER A 260 3.89 -6.11 -19.61
N MET A 261 2.83 -5.88 -18.83
CA MET A 261 1.73 -6.84 -18.67
C MET A 261 0.93 -6.98 -19.97
N GLN A 262 0.76 -5.91 -20.73
CA GLN A 262 0.05 -5.95 -22.03
C GLN A 262 0.85 -6.68 -23.11
N SER A 263 2.18 -6.74 -22.97
CA SER A 263 3.05 -7.55 -23.83
C SER A 263 3.33 -8.95 -23.28
N HIS A 264 2.72 -9.35 -22.16
CA HIS A 264 3.05 -10.61 -21.50
C HIS A 264 2.50 -11.81 -22.30
N PRO A 265 3.33 -12.82 -22.66
CA PRO A 265 2.93 -13.89 -23.56
C PRO A 265 1.64 -14.62 -23.16
N ILE A 266 1.46 -14.94 -21.87
CA ILE A 266 0.24 -15.66 -21.42
C ILE A 266 -1.04 -14.83 -21.58
N LEU A 267 -0.96 -13.50 -21.38
CA LEU A 267 -2.12 -12.60 -21.48
C LEU A 267 -2.44 -12.25 -22.94
N LEU A 268 -1.48 -12.42 -23.85
CA LEU A 268 -1.70 -12.35 -25.29
C LEU A 268 -2.23 -13.66 -25.88
N SER A 269 -1.81 -14.80 -25.31
CA SER A 269 -2.12 -16.13 -25.85
C SER A 269 -3.50 -16.65 -25.43
N TYR A 270 -4.00 -16.21 -24.26
CA TYR A 270 -5.26 -16.71 -23.70
C TYR A 270 -6.20 -15.56 -23.37
N HIS A 271 -7.45 -15.69 -23.82
CA HIS A 271 -8.51 -14.78 -23.45
C HIS A 271 -8.89 -14.96 -21.98
N VAL A 272 -8.98 -13.86 -21.23
CA VAL A 272 -9.39 -13.87 -19.81
C VAL A 272 -10.91 -13.74 -19.72
N ASN A 273 -11.61 -14.80 -19.34
CA ASN A 273 -13.08 -14.74 -19.19
C ASN A 273 -13.49 -13.92 -17.97
N VAL A 274 -12.83 -14.13 -16.81
CA VAL A 274 -13.18 -13.44 -15.56
C VAL A 274 -11.97 -12.75 -14.94
N LEU A 275 -12.06 -11.44 -14.75
CA LEU A 275 -11.04 -10.60 -14.14
C LEU A 275 -11.45 -10.20 -12.72
N TYR A 276 -10.68 -10.61 -11.72
CA TYR A 276 -10.77 -10.09 -10.35
C TYR A 276 -9.82 -8.91 -10.25
N LEU A 277 -10.37 -7.70 -10.13
CA LEU A 277 -9.66 -6.45 -10.37
C LEU A 277 -9.44 -5.66 -9.07
N ASP A 278 -8.22 -5.19 -8.86
CA ASP A 278 -7.91 -4.10 -7.92
C ASP A 278 -8.60 -2.81 -8.38
N THR A 279 -9.53 -2.34 -7.57
CA THR A 279 -10.35 -1.15 -7.84
C THR A 279 -10.07 -0.01 -6.87
N THR A 280 -8.90 -0.01 -6.23
CA THR A 280 -8.47 0.99 -5.23
C THR A 280 -8.69 2.42 -5.72
N TYR A 281 -8.27 2.72 -6.96
CA TYR A 281 -8.41 4.04 -7.57
C TYR A 281 -9.33 4.03 -8.80
N CYS A 282 -10.40 3.22 -8.79
CA CYS A 282 -11.41 3.18 -9.85
C CYS A 282 -12.36 4.40 -9.81
N ASN A 283 -11.81 5.61 -9.89
CA ASN A 283 -12.54 6.87 -10.02
C ASN A 283 -11.74 7.86 -10.89
N PRO A 284 -12.37 8.55 -11.87
CA PRO A 284 -11.69 9.47 -12.79
C PRO A 284 -10.82 10.56 -12.13
N LYS A 285 -11.11 10.93 -10.88
CA LYS A 285 -10.32 11.92 -10.12
C LYS A 285 -8.90 11.44 -9.80
N TYR A 286 -8.66 10.13 -9.80
CA TYR A 286 -7.36 9.55 -9.47
C TYR A 286 -6.46 9.43 -10.69
N ARG A 287 -5.84 10.57 -11.04
CA ARG A 287 -4.85 10.68 -12.10
C ARG A 287 -3.52 11.09 -11.48
N PHE A 288 -2.59 10.15 -11.37
CA PHE A 288 -1.25 10.42 -10.88
C PHE A 288 -0.21 10.04 -11.94
N PRO A 289 0.99 10.67 -11.88
CA PRO A 289 2.07 10.43 -12.82
C PRO A 289 2.62 9.00 -12.72
N SER A 290 3.45 8.64 -13.71
CA SER A 290 4.21 7.38 -13.73
C SER A 290 5.16 7.28 -12.52
N LYS A 291 5.58 6.05 -12.17
CA LYS A 291 6.55 5.86 -11.08
C LYS A 291 7.88 6.56 -11.40
N GLU A 292 8.25 6.54 -12.67
CA GLU A 292 9.48 7.08 -13.24
C GLU A 292 9.53 8.60 -13.10
N GLU A 293 8.46 9.31 -13.46
CA GLU A 293 8.36 10.77 -13.29
C GLU A 293 8.46 11.19 -11.81
N VAL A 294 7.81 10.43 -10.90
CA VAL A 294 7.89 10.72 -9.45
C VAL A 294 9.29 10.48 -8.92
N ILE A 295 9.95 9.41 -9.35
CA ILE A 295 11.33 9.10 -8.98
C ILE A 295 12.27 10.21 -9.45
N ASP A 296 12.15 10.65 -10.71
CA ASP A 296 12.96 11.74 -11.25
C ASP A 296 12.77 13.04 -10.45
N PHE A 297 11.53 13.40 -10.14
CA PHE A 297 11.24 14.56 -9.29
C PHE A 297 11.91 14.47 -7.91
N VAL A 298 11.81 13.31 -7.25
CA VAL A 298 12.42 13.08 -5.94
C VAL A 298 13.95 13.21 -6.01
N VAL A 299 14.59 12.64 -7.03
CA VAL A 299 16.05 12.72 -7.24
C VAL A 299 16.49 14.16 -7.52
N ARG A 300 15.82 14.87 -8.44
CA ARG A 300 16.10 16.28 -8.75
C ARG A 300 15.94 17.19 -7.54
N THR A 301 14.85 17.01 -6.79
CA THR A 301 14.57 17.78 -5.57
C THR A 301 15.65 17.54 -4.53
N THR A 302 16.03 16.27 -4.31
CA THR A 302 17.10 15.91 -3.38
C THR A 302 18.42 16.58 -3.76
N ARG A 303 18.82 16.52 -5.04
CA ARG A 303 20.03 17.17 -5.54
C ARG A 303 20.03 18.68 -5.27
N LYS A 304 18.91 19.36 -5.57
CA LYS A 304 18.76 20.81 -5.37
C LYS A 304 18.92 21.21 -3.90
N TYR A 305 18.36 20.43 -2.97
CA TYR A 305 18.49 20.72 -1.54
C TYR A 305 19.91 20.45 -1.02
N LEU A 306 20.54 19.37 -1.45
CA LEU A 306 21.93 19.06 -1.06
C LEU A 306 22.93 20.09 -1.59
N GLN A 307 22.71 20.65 -2.79
CA GLN A 307 23.53 21.75 -3.32
C GLN A 307 23.44 23.02 -2.48
N LYS A 308 22.26 23.32 -1.91
CA LYS A 308 22.04 24.50 -1.06
C LYS A 308 22.52 24.29 0.38
N GLN A 309 22.27 23.11 0.92
CA GLN A 309 22.60 22.76 2.29
C GLN A 309 23.15 21.32 2.34
N PRO A 310 24.48 21.14 2.17
CA PRO A 310 25.10 19.81 2.09
C PRO A 310 24.87 18.94 3.33
N LYS A 311 24.71 19.55 4.51
CA LYS A 311 24.39 18.86 5.77
C LYS A 311 22.89 18.59 5.94
N THR A 312 22.18 18.22 4.87
CA THR A 312 20.75 17.86 4.93
C THR A 312 20.61 16.34 5.03
N LEU A 313 19.85 15.88 6.03
CA LEU A 313 19.43 14.50 6.14
C LEU A 313 18.29 14.23 5.16
N ILE A 314 18.43 13.20 4.34
CA ILE A 314 17.35 12.74 3.46
C ILE A 314 16.56 11.65 4.17
N VAL A 315 15.23 11.78 4.21
CA VAL A 315 14.33 10.80 4.82
C VAL A 315 13.30 10.33 3.79
N VAL A 316 13.10 9.03 3.65
CA VAL A 316 12.03 8.47 2.83
C VAL A 316 11.10 7.62 3.69
N GLY A 317 9.81 7.91 3.64
CA GLY A 317 8.78 7.12 4.31
C GLY A 317 8.52 5.82 3.56
N ALA A 318 8.51 4.69 4.26
CA ALA A 318 8.10 3.40 3.71
C ALA A 318 7.25 2.59 4.71
N TYR A 319 6.64 1.50 4.22
CA TYR A 319 5.95 0.50 5.04
C TYR A 319 6.91 -0.65 5.41
N SER A 320 6.40 -1.84 5.74
CA SER A 320 7.24 -3.04 5.96
C SER A 320 7.91 -3.53 4.68
N ILE A 321 7.21 -3.45 3.54
CA ILE A 321 7.70 -3.68 2.18
C ILE A 321 7.03 -2.66 1.25
N GLY A 322 7.58 -2.43 0.06
CA GLY A 322 7.12 -1.41 -0.86
C GLY A 322 7.90 -0.11 -0.72
N LYS A 323 7.85 0.71 -1.78
CA LYS A 323 8.55 1.99 -1.96
C LYS A 323 10.08 1.88 -2.09
N GLU A 324 10.65 0.68 -2.21
CA GLU A 324 12.10 0.44 -2.31
C GLU A 324 12.74 1.27 -3.43
N ARG A 325 12.08 1.33 -4.60
CA ARG A 325 12.60 2.03 -5.77
C ARG A 325 12.85 3.52 -5.52
N VAL A 326 12.10 4.18 -4.64
CA VAL A 326 12.23 5.62 -4.39
C VAL A 326 13.59 5.94 -3.76
N TYR A 327 13.91 5.29 -2.65
CA TYR A 327 15.17 5.57 -1.95
C TYR A 327 16.39 4.91 -2.61
N LEU A 328 16.19 3.79 -3.34
CA LEU A 328 17.25 3.20 -4.16
C LEU A 328 17.64 4.14 -5.31
N ALA A 329 16.68 4.76 -5.97
CA ALA A 329 16.96 5.73 -7.03
C ALA A 329 17.71 6.95 -6.51
N ILE A 330 17.36 7.47 -5.33
CA ILE A 330 18.14 8.54 -4.66
C ILE A 330 19.58 8.08 -4.42
N SER A 331 19.75 6.92 -3.79
CA SER A 331 21.07 6.38 -3.45
C SER A 331 21.95 6.18 -4.69
N GLN A 332 21.40 5.57 -5.75
CA GLN A 332 22.13 5.28 -6.98
C GLN A 332 22.44 6.55 -7.78
N SER A 333 21.45 7.43 -7.97
CA SER A 333 21.59 8.60 -8.85
C SER A 333 22.47 9.70 -8.24
N LEU A 334 22.55 9.76 -6.91
CA LEU A 334 23.33 10.77 -6.19
C LEU A 334 24.54 10.20 -5.46
N GLN A 335 24.81 8.90 -5.63
CA GLN A 335 25.90 8.17 -4.96
C GLN A 335 25.86 8.32 -3.44
N ILE A 336 24.65 8.40 -2.88
CA ILE A 336 24.41 8.54 -1.44
C ILE A 336 24.38 7.15 -0.83
N LEU A 337 25.41 6.84 -0.06
CA LEU A 337 25.56 5.59 0.68
C LEU A 337 26.20 5.86 2.04
N PRO A 338 26.00 4.96 3.02
CA PRO A 338 25.03 3.85 3.03
C PRO A 338 23.58 4.35 3.25
N ILE A 339 22.59 3.49 3.10
CA ILE A 339 21.17 3.70 3.42
C ILE A 339 20.91 3.15 4.83
N TYR A 340 20.34 3.96 5.73
CA TYR A 340 19.92 3.48 7.03
C TYR A 340 18.45 3.03 6.99
N THR A 341 18.20 1.82 7.47
CA THR A 341 16.88 1.30 7.83
C THR A 341 16.96 0.72 9.24
N ASP A 342 15.82 0.52 9.90
CA ASP A 342 15.78 -0.28 11.13
C ASP A 342 16.18 -1.74 10.86
N ALA A 343 16.49 -2.48 11.93
CA ALA A 343 16.98 -3.86 11.85
C ALA A 343 15.94 -4.84 11.27
N SER A 344 14.65 -4.61 11.54
CA SER A 344 13.57 -5.47 11.06
C SER A 344 13.42 -5.33 9.55
N ARG A 345 13.34 -4.09 9.05
CA ARG A 345 13.31 -3.80 7.61
C ARG A 345 14.56 -4.29 6.89
N ARG A 346 15.75 -4.06 7.46
CA ARG A 346 17.01 -4.55 6.88
C ARG A 346 16.99 -6.07 6.69
N ARG A 347 16.61 -6.82 7.73
CA ARG A 347 16.50 -8.29 7.66
C ARG A 347 15.55 -8.74 6.55
N ILE A 348 14.44 -8.05 6.38
CA ILE A 348 13.49 -8.30 5.29
C ILE A 348 14.14 -8.05 3.92
N LEU A 349 14.75 -6.89 3.74
CA LEU A 349 15.36 -6.47 2.47
C LEU A 349 16.52 -7.37 2.06
N GLU A 350 17.38 -7.77 3.01
CA GLU A 350 18.47 -8.73 2.78
C GLU A 350 17.95 -10.10 2.36
N SER A 351 16.75 -10.50 2.81
CA SER A 351 16.13 -11.77 2.42
C SER A 351 15.63 -11.80 0.97
N PHE A 352 15.57 -10.66 0.28
CA PHE A 352 15.12 -10.62 -1.12
C PHE A 352 16.17 -11.20 -2.08
N GLY A 353 17.45 -11.20 -1.70
CA GLY A 353 18.54 -11.67 -2.55
C GLY A 353 18.86 -10.71 -3.71
N TRP A 354 18.48 -9.44 -3.60
CA TRP A 354 18.77 -8.43 -4.61
C TRP A 354 20.20 -7.96 -4.50
N SER A 355 20.97 -8.15 -5.57
CA SER A 355 22.38 -7.74 -5.64
C SER A 355 22.56 -6.24 -5.40
N GLU A 356 21.59 -5.45 -5.84
CA GLU A 356 21.52 -4.00 -5.73
C GLU A 356 21.40 -3.53 -4.28
N LEU A 357 20.96 -4.40 -3.37
CA LEU A 357 20.84 -4.12 -1.94
C LEU A 357 22.10 -4.48 -1.16
N SER A 358 22.93 -5.37 -1.70
CA SER A 358 24.12 -5.89 -1.04
C SER A 358 25.12 -4.76 -0.75
N GLY A 359 25.59 -4.68 0.50
CA GLY A 359 26.56 -3.66 0.94
C GLY A 359 26.04 -2.21 0.96
N ARG A 360 24.76 -1.96 0.65
CA ARG A 360 24.19 -0.60 0.64
C ARG A 360 23.63 -0.16 1.98
N PHE A 361 23.25 -1.09 2.86
CA PHE A 361 22.63 -0.75 4.14
C PHE A 361 23.65 -0.50 5.25
N SER A 362 23.32 0.40 6.17
CA SER A 362 24.10 0.62 7.39
C SER A 362 23.30 0.39 8.66
N ASN A 363 23.98 -0.20 9.63
CA ASN A 363 23.50 -0.43 11.00
C ASN A 363 23.55 0.84 11.86
N SER A 364 24.25 1.89 11.41
CA SER A 364 24.45 3.12 12.18
C SER A 364 23.75 4.33 11.55
N ARG A 365 22.82 4.91 12.32
CA ARG A 365 22.15 6.19 12.04
C ARG A 365 23.13 7.34 11.79
N HIS A 366 24.32 7.29 12.38
CA HIS A 366 25.30 8.37 12.25
C HIS A 366 26.16 8.24 11.00
N SER A 367 26.14 7.10 10.31
CA SER A 367 26.99 6.87 9.13
C SER A 367 26.29 7.16 7.80
N SER A 368 24.96 7.31 7.81
CA SER A 368 24.12 7.41 6.61
C SER A 368 23.53 8.81 6.44
N PRO A 369 23.55 9.41 5.23
CA PRO A 369 22.79 10.62 4.92
C PRO A 369 21.36 10.35 4.44
N LEU A 370 20.96 9.08 4.27
CA LEU A 370 19.67 8.67 3.72
C LEU A 370 18.99 7.64 4.62
N HIS A 371 17.95 8.07 5.32
CA HIS A 371 17.22 7.26 6.29
C HIS A 371 15.85 6.85 5.77
N VAL A 372 15.50 5.58 5.91
CA VAL A 372 14.15 5.08 5.63
C VAL A 372 13.43 4.88 6.96
N LEU A 373 12.31 5.58 7.14
CA LEU A 373 11.54 5.63 8.38
C LEU A 373 10.08 5.24 8.11
N PRO A 374 9.29 4.85 9.14
CA PRO A 374 7.89 4.51 8.92
C PRO A 374 7.11 5.75 8.46
N LEU A 375 6.20 5.59 7.50
CA LEU A 375 5.35 6.70 7.02
C LEU A 375 4.57 7.41 8.14
N SER A 376 4.15 6.68 9.17
CA SER A 376 3.48 7.24 10.36
C SER A 376 4.37 8.16 11.19
N PHE A 377 5.70 8.04 11.07
CA PHE A 377 6.67 8.85 11.80
C PHE A 377 7.03 10.16 11.09
N LEU A 378 6.75 10.31 9.78
CA LEU A 378 7.12 11.49 8.98
C LEU A 378 6.23 12.73 9.26
N GLY A 379 6.05 13.09 10.53
CA GLY A 379 5.47 14.36 10.96
C GLY A 379 6.56 15.37 11.32
N LEU A 380 6.26 16.67 11.18
CA LEU A 380 7.22 17.76 11.44
C LEU A 380 7.89 17.64 12.82
N GLU A 381 7.09 17.44 13.88
CA GLU A 381 7.59 17.34 15.25
C GLU A 381 8.49 16.12 15.48
N ASN A 382 8.08 14.97 14.95
CA ASN A 382 8.83 13.72 15.08
C ASN A 382 10.17 13.79 14.34
N LEU A 383 10.17 14.37 13.14
CA LEU A 383 11.40 14.54 12.35
C LEU A 383 12.34 15.56 12.98
N ASN A 384 11.82 16.62 13.61
CA ASN A 384 12.65 17.58 14.33
C ASN A 384 13.32 16.91 15.55
N LYS A 385 12.55 16.19 16.38
CA LYS A 385 13.10 15.39 17.49
C LYS A 385 14.10 14.35 17.01
N TYR A 386 13.83 13.72 15.87
CA TYR A 386 14.76 12.75 15.28
C TYR A 386 16.07 13.40 14.85
N LEU A 387 16.02 14.60 14.25
CA LEU A 387 17.21 15.37 13.88
C LEU A 387 18.08 15.69 15.10
N GLU A 388 17.47 16.09 16.22
CA GLU A 388 18.17 16.38 17.47
C GLU A 388 18.98 15.18 17.99
N THR A 389 18.48 13.95 17.80
CA THR A 389 19.19 12.71 18.21
C THR A 389 20.44 12.40 17.39
N LEU A 390 20.69 13.12 16.29
CA LEU A 390 21.81 12.86 15.38
C LEU A 390 23.03 13.74 15.67
N ASN A 391 23.13 14.31 16.88
CA ASN A 391 24.29 15.04 17.40
C ASN A 391 24.81 16.14 16.45
N GLN A 392 23.91 16.93 15.86
CA GLN A 392 24.24 18.05 14.96
C GLN A 392 25.05 17.65 13.71
N ARG A 393 25.07 16.36 13.33
CA ARG A 393 25.67 15.92 12.05
C ARG A 393 24.95 16.54 10.86
N PHE A 394 23.63 16.70 10.98
CA PHE A 394 22.77 17.28 9.98
C PHE A 394 22.11 18.52 10.54
N ASN A 395 21.96 19.53 9.69
CA ASN A 395 21.41 20.85 10.04
C ASN A 395 19.97 20.99 9.54
N ALA A 396 19.51 20.11 8.64
CA ALA A 396 18.17 20.11 8.09
C ALA A 396 17.72 18.69 7.73
N VAL A 397 16.40 18.52 7.55
CA VAL A 397 15.76 17.30 7.08
C VAL A 397 14.95 17.61 5.81
N LEU A 398 15.23 16.85 4.75
CA LEU A 398 14.36 16.75 3.59
C LEU A 398 13.69 15.37 3.61
N ALA A 399 12.39 15.35 3.85
CA ALA A 399 11.61 14.10 3.91
C ALA A 399 10.66 13.96 2.71
N PHE A 400 10.53 12.74 2.21
CA PHE A 400 9.54 12.36 1.20
C PHE A 400 8.55 11.38 1.80
N ARG A 401 7.25 11.66 1.62
CA ARG A 401 6.13 10.77 1.94
C ARG A 401 5.56 10.24 0.61
N PRO A 402 5.98 9.06 0.14
CA PRO A 402 5.49 8.50 -1.11
C PRO A 402 4.10 7.89 -0.91
N THR A 403 3.06 8.59 -1.34
CA THR A 403 1.65 8.20 -1.14
C THR A 403 0.83 8.45 -2.39
N GLY A 404 -0.06 7.53 -2.79
CA GLY A 404 -0.85 7.67 -4.02
C GLY A 404 -1.92 8.77 -4.00
N TRP A 405 -2.31 9.28 -2.82
CA TRP A 405 -3.51 10.11 -2.65
C TRP A 405 -3.29 11.60 -2.43
N THR A 406 -2.06 12.08 -2.22
CA THR A 406 -1.78 13.52 -1.97
C THR A 406 -2.04 14.43 -3.18
N PHE A 407 -2.71 13.91 -4.20
CA PHE A 407 -2.98 14.58 -5.46
C PHE A 407 -4.41 15.11 -5.50
N SER A 408 -4.56 16.43 -5.38
CA SER A 408 -5.80 17.12 -5.71
C SER A 408 -5.86 17.38 -7.22
N GLU A 409 -7.05 17.44 -7.81
CA GLU A 409 -7.25 17.77 -9.24
C GLU A 409 -6.51 19.05 -9.66
N ALA A 410 -6.40 20.02 -8.74
CA ALA A 410 -5.70 21.30 -8.97
C ALA A 410 -4.17 21.19 -9.07
N THR A 411 -3.55 20.12 -8.55
CA THR A 411 -2.10 19.88 -8.67
C THR A 411 -1.75 19.10 -9.96
N GLY A 412 -2.73 18.98 -10.88
CA GLY A 412 -2.73 18.29 -12.17
C GLY A 412 -1.35 18.16 -12.83
N SER A 413 -0.95 16.92 -13.16
CA SER A 413 0.23 16.43 -13.89
C SER A 413 1.60 17.10 -13.68
N LYS A 414 1.72 18.16 -12.88
CA LYS A 414 2.89 19.01 -12.74
C LYS A 414 3.50 18.78 -11.38
N LEU A 415 4.39 17.79 -11.30
CA LEU A 415 5.14 17.45 -10.09
C LEU A 415 5.85 18.68 -9.48
N ASP A 416 6.27 19.64 -10.30
CA ASP A 416 6.94 20.86 -9.84
C ASP A 416 6.01 21.83 -9.07
N MET A 417 4.69 21.62 -9.10
CA MET A 417 3.72 22.39 -8.30
C MET A 417 3.50 21.83 -6.89
N ILE A 418 4.11 20.69 -6.56
CA ILE A 418 4.01 20.10 -5.22
C ILE A 418 4.62 21.06 -4.20
N LYS A 419 3.77 21.61 -3.32
CA LYS A 419 4.21 22.47 -2.22
C LYS A 419 4.60 21.61 -1.02
N PRO A 420 5.86 21.67 -0.55
CA PRO A 420 6.23 20.96 0.66
C PRO A 420 5.62 21.62 1.89
N THR A 421 5.41 20.82 2.93
CA THR A 421 5.16 21.36 4.28
C THR A 421 6.50 21.59 4.96
N SER A 422 6.79 22.83 5.36
CA SER A 422 8.07 23.16 6.02
C SER A 422 7.84 23.87 7.35
N ARG A 423 8.66 23.55 8.35
CA ARG A 423 8.73 24.26 9.64
C ARG A 423 10.16 24.19 10.18
N GLY A 424 10.80 25.34 10.37
CA GLY A 424 12.20 25.41 10.78
C GLY A 424 13.10 24.66 9.79
N ASN A 425 13.91 23.74 10.31
CA ASN A 425 14.88 22.96 9.54
C ASN A 425 14.30 21.68 8.91
N VAL A 426 12.98 21.48 8.94
CA VAL A 426 12.32 20.29 8.42
C VAL A 426 11.42 20.67 7.23
N THR A 427 11.65 20.01 6.10
CA THR A 427 10.85 20.10 4.88
C THR A 427 10.32 18.71 4.50
N ILE A 428 9.02 18.60 4.25
CA ILE A 428 8.35 17.34 3.91
C ILE A 428 7.59 17.50 2.59
N PHE A 429 7.92 16.66 1.60
CA PHE A 429 7.18 16.53 0.36
C PHE A 429 6.24 15.32 0.41
N GLY A 430 4.94 15.53 0.16
CA GLY A 430 4.05 14.45 -0.24
C GLY A 430 4.19 14.21 -1.73
N VAL A 431 4.65 13.01 -2.13
CA VAL A 431 4.89 12.69 -3.55
C VAL A 431 3.95 11.58 -4.02
N PRO A 432 3.34 11.69 -5.21
CA PRO A 432 2.29 10.78 -5.70
C PRO A 432 2.84 9.43 -6.21
N TYR A 433 3.70 8.77 -5.42
CA TYR A 433 4.24 7.45 -5.75
C TYR A 433 3.23 6.36 -5.40
N SER A 434 2.33 6.06 -6.34
CA SER A 434 1.37 4.97 -6.22
C SER A 434 1.98 3.63 -6.62
N GLU A 435 1.63 2.57 -5.88
CA GLU A 435 1.85 1.17 -6.25
C GLU A 435 0.54 0.48 -6.66
N HIS A 436 -0.53 1.26 -6.81
CA HIS A 436 -1.78 0.85 -7.44
C HIS A 436 -1.97 1.59 -8.75
N SER A 437 -2.75 1.00 -9.63
CA SER A 437 -3.13 1.58 -10.92
C SER A 437 -3.90 2.89 -10.78
N SER A 438 -3.57 3.90 -11.58
CA SER A 438 -4.43 5.07 -11.79
C SER A 438 -5.70 4.68 -12.54
N PHE A 439 -6.68 5.58 -12.58
CA PHE A 439 -7.92 5.33 -13.34
C PHE A 439 -7.66 5.01 -14.82
N ASN A 440 -6.74 5.74 -15.45
CA ASN A 440 -6.40 5.51 -16.86
C ASN A 440 -5.62 4.21 -17.05
N GLU A 441 -4.66 3.91 -16.16
CA GLU A 441 -3.93 2.64 -16.19
C GLU A 441 -4.89 1.44 -16.06
N LEU A 442 -5.89 1.52 -15.17
CA LEU A 442 -6.94 0.50 -15.04
C LEU A 442 -7.78 0.37 -16.32
N ARG A 443 -8.28 1.49 -16.84
CA ARG A 443 -9.09 1.52 -18.07
C ARG A 443 -8.33 0.87 -19.22
N ASP A 444 -7.09 1.27 -19.43
CA ASP A 444 -6.29 0.81 -20.56
C ASP A 444 -5.96 -0.69 -20.43
N PHE A 445 -5.70 -1.17 -19.20
CA PHE A 445 -5.52 -2.60 -18.93
C PHE A 445 -6.79 -3.43 -19.17
N VAL A 446 -7.94 -2.95 -18.73
CA VAL A 446 -9.24 -3.62 -18.97
C VAL A 446 -9.58 -3.63 -20.46
N LYS A 447 -9.34 -2.52 -21.16
CA LYS A 447 -9.53 -2.42 -22.63
C LYS A 447 -8.63 -3.38 -23.40
N PHE A 448 -7.41 -3.61 -22.91
CA PHE A 448 -6.50 -4.61 -23.47
C PHE A 448 -7.03 -6.03 -23.25
N LEU A 449 -7.36 -6.40 -22.02
CA LEU A 449 -7.79 -7.78 -21.69
C LEU A 449 -9.17 -8.13 -22.26
N ARG A 450 -10.07 -7.16 -22.38
CA ARG A 450 -11.47 -7.31 -22.80
C ARG A 450 -12.21 -8.46 -22.09
N PRO A 451 -12.16 -8.60 -20.76
CA PRO A 451 -12.76 -9.74 -20.08
C PRO A 451 -14.30 -9.75 -20.21
N GLU A 452 -14.89 -10.95 -20.23
CA GLU A 452 -16.35 -11.11 -20.25
C GLU A 452 -17.01 -10.62 -18.94
N LYS A 453 -16.31 -10.82 -17.82
CA LYS A 453 -16.78 -10.42 -16.49
C LYS A 453 -15.68 -9.81 -15.65
N ILE A 454 -16.00 -8.72 -14.95
CA ILE A 454 -15.11 -8.08 -13.99
C ILE A 454 -15.71 -8.19 -12.59
N ILE A 455 -14.90 -8.61 -11.62
CA ILE A 455 -15.25 -8.70 -10.21
C ILE A 455 -14.35 -7.72 -9.45
N PRO A 456 -14.89 -6.59 -8.95
CA PRO A 456 -14.11 -5.64 -8.17
C PRO A 456 -13.76 -6.24 -6.80
N THR A 457 -12.50 -6.09 -6.38
CA THR A 457 -12.00 -6.64 -5.11
C THR A 457 -11.88 -5.59 -4.01
N VAL A 458 -11.90 -4.30 -4.37
CA VAL A 458 -11.78 -3.15 -3.46
C VAL A 458 -12.97 -2.20 -3.64
N ASN A 459 -13.42 -1.54 -2.57
CA ASN A 459 -14.53 -0.57 -2.62
C ASN A 459 -15.86 -1.14 -3.20
N ALA A 460 -16.09 -2.44 -3.05
CA ALA A 460 -17.21 -3.18 -3.63
C ALA A 460 -18.21 -3.71 -2.59
N SER A 461 -18.21 -3.17 -1.37
CA SER A 461 -19.02 -3.69 -0.25
C SER A 461 -20.51 -3.42 -0.44
N SER A 462 -20.91 -2.26 -0.97
CA SER A 462 -22.31 -1.89 -1.21
C SER A 462 -22.75 -2.21 -2.65
N SER A 463 -24.03 -2.52 -2.85
CA SER A 463 -24.61 -2.70 -4.21
C SER A 463 -24.37 -1.47 -5.08
N GLY A 464 -24.69 -0.27 -4.57
CA GLY A 464 -24.53 0.97 -5.33
C GLY A 464 -23.08 1.26 -5.74
N SER A 465 -22.08 0.87 -4.93
CA SER A 465 -20.66 0.98 -5.34
C SER A 465 -20.31 0.03 -6.49
N ARG A 466 -20.83 -1.21 -6.43
CA ARG A 466 -20.65 -2.22 -7.47
C ARG A 466 -21.32 -1.79 -8.78
N ASP A 467 -22.54 -1.26 -8.71
CA ASP A 467 -23.29 -0.82 -9.89
C ASP A 467 -22.59 0.35 -10.60
N LYS A 468 -22.06 1.32 -9.83
CA LYS A 468 -21.26 2.42 -10.36
C LYS A 468 -19.98 1.94 -11.05
N MET A 469 -19.24 1.01 -10.44
CA MET A 469 -18.05 0.42 -11.06
C MET A 469 -18.41 -0.40 -12.31
N GLN A 470 -19.49 -1.17 -12.26
CA GLN A 470 -19.95 -1.96 -13.41
C GLN A 470 -20.35 -1.06 -14.59
N ALA A 471 -20.99 0.07 -14.34
CA ALA A 471 -21.30 1.05 -15.39
C ALA A 471 -20.03 1.60 -16.04
N LEU A 472 -18.98 1.88 -15.26
CA LEU A 472 -17.67 2.30 -15.78
C LEU A 472 -17.04 1.20 -16.64
N PHE A 473 -17.02 -0.04 -16.16
CA PHE A 473 -16.48 -1.18 -16.90
C PHE A 473 -17.20 -1.41 -18.23
N ASN A 474 -18.53 -1.35 -18.22
CA ASN A 474 -19.34 -1.47 -19.43
C ASN A 474 -19.01 -0.36 -20.44
N ASN A 475 -18.75 0.85 -19.98
CA ASN A 475 -18.34 1.95 -20.85
C ASN A 475 -16.95 1.69 -21.46
N TRP A 476 -16.00 1.23 -20.66
CA TRP A 476 -14.65 0.89 -21.13
C TRP A 476 -14.64 -0.21 -22.18
N LEU A 477 -15.50 -1.22 -22.04
CA LEU A 477 -15.57 -2.37 -22.95
C LEU A 477 -16.39 -2.11 -24.23
N LYS A 478 -17.23 -1.07 -24.25
CA LYS A 478 -17.94 -0.61 -25.46
C LYS A 478 -17.03 0.13 -26.44
N SER A 479 -15.94 0.70 -25.94
CA SER A 479 -15.01 1.58 -26.65
C SER A 479 -13.72 0.86 -27.00
#